data_AF-A0AAN1VGT2-F1
#
_entry.id   AF-A0AAN1VGT2-F1
#
_cell.length_a   1.000
_cell.length_b   1.000
_cell.length_c   1.000
_cell.angle_alpha   90.00
_cell.angle_beta   90.00
_cell.angle_gamma   90.00
#
_symmetry.space_group_name_H-M   'P 1'
#
loop_
_entity.id
_entity.type
_entity.pdbx_description
1 polymer ?
#
loop_
_entity_poly.entity_id
_entity_poly.type
_entity_poly.pdbx_seq_one_letter_code
_entity_poly.pdbx_strand_id
1 'polypeptide(L)'
;MTQSRPRRATTAAQPQAASRMARGFDHFARFATRWTGSSLAFAGAVALVLGWAVCGPLFGYSETWQLVINTGTTIITFLMVFLIQQSQNKDSQALHLKLDELLLAVKGASDSLVDAEDLDEAELRQLAQHYADLAHRLQGRLRRIDERDA
;
A
#
# COMPACT_ATOMS: atom_id res chain seq x y z
N MET A 1 -17.43 12.66 51.18
CA MET A 1 -18.44 12.29 50.15
C MET A 1 -18.07 13.03 48.87
N THR A 2 -17.44 12.36 47.92
CA THR A 2 -17.13 12.88 46.58
C THR A 2 -17.51 11.80 45.58
N GLN A 3 -18.39 12.18 44.66
CA GLN A 3 -19.08 11.32 43.71
C GLN A 3 -18.17 10.75 42.61
N SER A 4 -18.60 9.57 42.18
CA SER A 4 -18.30 8.77 41.00
C SER A 4 -18.19 9.50 39.65
N ARG A 5 -17.26 9.02 38.82
CA ARG A 5 -17.48 8.90 37.36
C ARG A 5 -16.94 7.55 36.86
N PRO A 6 -17.79 6.65 36.34
CA PRO A 6 -17.32 5.49 35.58
C PRO A 6 -16.86 5.94 34.19
N ARG A 7 -15.63 5.57 33.79
CA ARG A 7 -15.14 5.70 32.41
C ARG A 7 -16.07 4.91 31.50
N ARG A 8 -16.82 5.60 30.64
CA ARG A 8 -17.59 4.97 29.55
C ARG A 8 -16.59 4.28 28.63
N ALA A 9 -16.61 2.95 28.60
CA ALA A 9 -16.09 2.18 27.49
C ALA A 9 -17.02 2.46 26.31
N THR A 10 -16.65 3.39 25.44
CA THR A 10 -17.30 3.56 24.15
C THR A 10 -16.82 2.41 23.26
N THR A 11 -17.43 1.24 23.42
CA THR A 11 -17.40 0.20 22.39
C THR A 11 -18.20 0.76 21.22
N ALA A 12 -17.51 1.47 20.32
CA ALA A 12 -18.09 1.87 19.04
C ALA A 12 -18.47 0.58 18.29
N ALA A 13 -19.76 0.34 18.16
CA ALA A 13 -20.30 -0.76 17.38
C ALA A 13 -19.87 -0.57 15.92
N GLN A 14 -18.86 -1.33 15.50
CA GLN A 14 -18.35 -1.31 14.13
C GLN A 14 -19.42 -1.90 13.19
N PRO A 15 -19.75 -1.27 12.04
CA PRO A 15 -20.83 -1.73 11.17
C PRO A 15 -20.45 -3.06 10.50
N GLN A 16 -21.03 -4.16 10.98
CA GLN A 16 -20.72 -5.53 10.52
C GLN A 16 -21.10 -5.81 9.05
N ALA A 17 -21.92 -4.96 8.41
CA ALA A 17 -22.41 -5.19 7.04
C ALA A 17 -21.37 -4.92 5.95
N ALA A 18 -20.46 -3.94 6.15
CA ALA A 18 -19.36 -3.67 5.21
C ALA A 18 -18.32 -4.81 5.16
N SER A 19 -18.42 -5.79 6.08
CA SER A 19 -17.33 -6.73 6.35
C SER A 19 -17.32 -7.96 5.44
N ARG A 20 -18.44 -8.48 4.90
CA ARG A 20 -18.41 -9.76 4.17
C ARG A 20 -17.92 -9.61 2.73
N MET A 21 -18.46 -8.64 2.00
CA MET A 21 -18.07 -8.42 0.60
C MET A 21 -16.66 -7.84 0.50
N ALA A 22 -16.27 -6.95 1.42
CA ALA A 22 -14.91 -6.44 1.50
C ALA A 22 -13.89 -7.54 1.86
N ARG A 23 -14.22 -8.46 2.80
CA ARG A 23 -13.36 -9.62 3.11
C ARG A 23 -13.25 -10.60 1.95
N GLY A 24 -14.36 -10.87 1.25
CA GLY A 24 -14.36 -11.72 0.05
C GLY A 24 -13.52 -11.14 -1.08
N PHE A 25 -13.69 -9.84 -1.36
CA PHE A 25 -12.88 -9.12 -2.33
C PHE A 25 -11.40 -9.07 -1.94
N ASP A 26 -11.09 -8.84 -0.66
CA ASP A 26 -9.71 -8.84 -0.17
C ASP A 26 -9.04 -10.22 -0.33
N HIS A 27 -9.76 -11.30 -0.01
CA HIS A 27 -9.25 -12.66 -0.19
C HIS A 27 -9.02 -12.98 -1.68
N PHE A 28 -9.99 -12.64 -2.54
CA PHE A 28 -9.87 -12.80 -3.98
C PHE A 28 -8.71 -11.97 -4.55
N ALA A 29 -8.58 -10.71 -4.16
CA ALA A 29 -7.51 -9.83 -4.63
C ALA A 29 -6.13 -10.34 -4.21
N ARG A 30 -5.96 -10.75 -2.95
CA ARG A 30 -4.70 -11.36 -2.48
C ARG A 30 -4.38 -12.66 -3.20
N PHE A 31 -5.40 -13.50 -3.45
CA PHE A 31 -5.24 -14.73 -4.21
C PHE A 31 -4.81 -14.44 -5.64
N ALA A 32 -5.56 -13.58 -6.34
CA ALA A 32 -5.28 -13.18 -7.72
C ALA A 32 -3.88 -12.56 -7.87
N THR A 33 -3.52 -11.59 -7.03
CA THR A 33 -2.20 -10.95 -7.08
C THR A 33 -1.06 -11.92 -6.80
N ARG A 34 -1.21 -12.83 -5.81
CA ARG A 34 -0.22 -13.88 -5.53
C ARG A 34 -0.09 -14.87 -6.68
N TRP A 35 -1.21 -15.27 -7.26
CA TRP A 35 -1.21 -16.23 -8.35
C TRP A 35 -0.55 -15.63 -9.58
N THR A 36 -0.98 -14.44 -10.01
CA THR A 36 -0.42 -13.75 -11.18
C THR A 36 1.05 -13.35 -11.02
N GLY A 37 1.52 -13.15 -9.78
CA GLY A 37 2.94 -12.90 -9.49
C GLY A 37 3.84 -14.14 -9.47
N SER A 38 3.27 -15.35 -9.56
CA SER A 38 4.04 -16.60 -9.50
C SER A 38 4.63 -17.01 -10.86
N SER A 39 5.78 -17.69 -10.83
CA SER A 39 6.45 -18.22 -12.04
C SER A 39 5.57 -19.21 -12.82
N LEU A 40 4.73 -19.99 -12.11
CA LEU A 40 3.79 -20.93 -12.73
C LEU A 40 2.66 -20.23 -13.47
N ALA A 41 2.13 -19.11 -12.94
CA ALA A 41 1.11 -18.34 -13.65
C ALA A 41 1.68 -17.66 -14.91
N PHE A 42 2.93 -17.18 -14.85
CA PHE A 42 3.61 -16.65 -16.03
C PHE A 42 3.77 -17.75 -17.10
N ALA A 43 4.25 -18.94 -16.72
CA ALA A 43 4.36 -20.07 -17.64
C ALA A 43 2.99 -20.46 -18.24
N GLY A 44 1.93 -20.47 -17.43
CA GLY A 44 0.56 -20.72 -17.89
C GLY A 44 0.05 -19.65 -18.86
N ALA A 45 0.33 -18.36 -18.60
CA ALA A 45 -0.02 -17.26 -19.49
C ALA A 45 0.70 -17.37 -20.84
N VAL A 46 2.00 -17.70 -20.83
CA VAL A 46 2.77 -17.94 -22.05
C VAL A 46 2.21 -19.13 -22.82
N ALA A 47 1.92 -20.25 -22.15
CA ALA A 47 1.31 -21.42 -22.77
C ALA A 47 -0.07 -21.11 -23.40
N LEU A 48 -0.88 -20.30 -22.73
CA LEU A 48 -2.18 -19.83 -23.24
C LEU A 48 -2.01 -18.99 -24.51
N VAL A 49 -1.07 -18.03 -24.52
CA VAL A 49 -0.78 -17.19 -25.69
C VAL A 49 -0.26 -18.03 -26.86
N LEU A 50 0.64 -18.99 -26.59
CA LEU A 50 1.14 -19.90 -27.61
C LEU A 50 0.04 -20.81 -28.16
N GLY A 51 -0.81 -21.37 -27.29
CA GLY A 51 -1.97 -22.17 -27.71
C GLY A 51 -2.92 -21.38 -28.60
N TRP A 52 -3.24 -20.14 -28.22
CA TRP A 52 -4.03 -19.23 -29.04
C TRP A 52 -3.37 -18.92 -30.40
N ALA A 53 -2.05 -18.68 -30.42
CA ALA A 53 -1.28 -18.43 -31.64
C ALA A 53 -1.31 -19.63 -32.60
N VAL A 54 -1.18 -20.85 -32.08
CA VAL A 54 -1.26 -22.11 -32.85
C VAL A 54 -2.67 -22.37 -33.38
N CYS A 55 -3.71 -21.88 -32.71
CA CYS A 55 -5.08 -21.91 -33.25
C CYS A 55 -5.31 -20.91 -34.40
N GLY A 56 -4.45 -19.88 -34.55
CA GLY A 56 -4.59 -18.84 -35.58
C GLY A 56 -4.75 -19.36 -37.03
N PRO A 57 -3.90 -20.29 -37.50
CA PRO A 57 -4.02 -20.91 -38.81
C PRO A 57 -5.36 -21.61 -39.07
N LEU A 58 -5.98 -22.22 -38.04
CA LEU A 58 -7.29 -22.88 -38.17
C LEU A 58 -8.42 -21.87 -38.46
N PHE A 59 -8.27 -20.64 -37.97
CA PHE A 59 -9.23 -19.54 -38.14
C PHE A 59 -8.80 -18.52 -39.19
N GLY A 60 -7.75 -18.82 -39.98
CA GLY A 60 -7.23 -17.93 -41.02
C GLY A 60 -6.80 -16.55 -40.52
N TYR A 61 -6.37 -16.45 -39.25
CA TYR A 61 -6.04 -15.17 -38.61
C TYR A 61 -7.17 -14.11 -38.70
N SER A 62 -8.42 -14.56 -38.62
CA SER A 62 -9.61 -13.71 -38.72
C SER A 62 -9.66 -12.56 -37.70
N GLU A 63 -10.41 -11.50 -38.04
CA GLU A 63 -10.70 -10.37 -37.14
C GLU A 63 -11.30 -10.83 -35.80
N THR A 64 -12.18 -11.84 -35.81
CA THR A 64 -12.77 -12.38 -34.57
C THR A 64 -11.72 -13.07 -33.70
N TRP A 65 -10.76 -13.78 -34.30
CA TRP A 65 -9.68 -14.44 -33.56
C TRP A 65 -8.75 -13.42 -32.88
N GLN A 66 -8.45 -12.29 -33.53
CA GLN A 66 -7.70 -11.18 -32.95
C GLN A 66 -8.51 -10.44 -31.88
N LEU A 67 -9.80 -10.21 -32.13
CA LEU A 67 -10.71 -9.53 -31.21
C LEU A 67 -10.77 -10.26 -29.88
N VAL A 68 -10.86 -11.59 -29.87
CA VAL A 68 -10.96 -12.39 -28.64
C VAL A 68 -9.79 -12.15 -27.70
N ILE A 69 -8.54 -12.17 -28.19
CA ILE A 69 -7.38 -11.93 -27.31
C ILE A 69 -7.28 -10.47 -26.89
N ASN A 70 -7.56 -9.53 -27.80
CA ASN A 70 -7.45 -8.12 -27.52
C ASN A 70 -8.48 -7.68 -26.48
N THR A 71 -9.75 -8.04 -26.69
CA THR A 71 -10.84 -7.77 -25.75
C THR A 71 -10.62 -8.49 -24.42
N GLY A 72 -10.22 -9.78 -24.46
CA GLY A 72 -9.98 -10.56 -23.25
C GLY A 72 -8.85 -9.99 -22.40
N THR A 73 -7.70 -9.74 -22.99
CA THR A 73 -6.56 -9.16 -22.27
C THR A 73 -6.85 -7.75 -21.78
N THR A 74 -7.62 -6.94 -22.52
CA THR A 74 -8.02 -5.60 -22.07
C THR A 74 -8.88 -5.66 -20.79
N ILE A 75 -9.88 -6.55 -20.75
CA ILE A 75 -10.71 -6.75 -19.56
C ILE A 75 -9.84 -7.21 -18.38
N ILE A 76 -8.99 -8.22 -18.59
CA ILE A 76 -8.10 -8.74 -17.55
C ILE A 76 -7.17 -7.64 -17.05
N THR A 77 -6.57 -6.85 -17.94
CA THR A 77 -5.65 -5.76 -17.59
C THR A 77 -6.37 -4.68 -16.80
N PHE A 78 -7.58 -4.28 -17.22
CA PHE A 78 -8.40 -3.31 -16.50
C PHE A 78 -8.69 -3.78 -15.07
N LEU A 79 -9.10 -5.04 -14.90
CA LEU A 79 -9.32 -5.64 -13.59
C LEU A 79 -8.01 -5.71 -12.78
N MET A 80 -6.91 -6.10 -13.42
CA MET A 80 -5.59 -6.22 -12.79
C MET A 80 -5.13 -4.89 -12.18
N VAL A 81 -5.38 -3.75 -12.85
CA VAL A 81 -5.06 -2.42 -12.30
C VAL A 81 -5.74 -2.21 -10.94
N PHE A 82 -7.04 -2.51 -10.82
CA PHE A 82 -7.75 -2.39 -9.54
C PHE A 82 -7.25 -3.38 -8.50
N LEU A 83 -6.90 -4.61 -8.89
CA LEU A 83 -6.36 -5.61 -7.99
C LEU A 83 -4.99 -5.21 -7.44
N ILE A 84 -4.12 -4.68 -8.30
CA ILE A 84 -2.82 -4.14 -7.92
C ILE A 84 -3.00 -2.95 -6.98
N GLN A 85 -3.86 -1.99 -7.34
CA GLN A 85 -4.14 -0.82 -6.50
C GLN A 85 -4.66 -1.21 -5.11
N GLN A 86 -5.54 -2.20 -5.01
CA GLN A 86 -6.05 -2.69 -3.73
C GLN A 86 -4.97 -3.38 -2.88
N SER A 87 -4.09 -4.17 -3.51
CA SER A 87 -2.97 -4.82 -2.82
C SER A 87 -1.97 -3.78 -2.33
N GLN A 88 -1.59 -2.84 -3.22
CA GLN A 88 -0.64 -1.77 -2.92
C GLN A 88 -1.17 -0.83 -1.84
N ASN A 89 -2.46 -0.48 -1.85
CA ASN A 89 -3.05 0.39 -0.83
C ASN A 89 -2.96 -0.21 0.59
N LYS A 90 -3.13 -1.54 0.72
CA LYS A 90 -2.95 -2.21 2.02
C LYS A 90 -1.48 -2.31 2.44
N ASP A 91 -0.59 -2.61 1.49
CA ASP A 91 0.84 -2.75 1.77
C ASP A 91 1.45 -1.41 2.19
N SER A 92 1.02 -0.29 1.57
CA SER A 92 1.41 1.06 1.97
C SER A 92 0.98 1.37 3.42
N GLN A 93 -0.29 1.15 3.78
CA GLN A 93 -0.77 1.38 5.16
C GLN A 93 -0.01 0.56 6.20
N ALA A 94 0.32 -0.70 5.89
CA ALA A 94 1.11 -1.54 6.79
C ALA A 94 2.57 -1.06 6.91
N LEU A 95 3.11 -0.39 5.90
CA LEU A 95 4.44 0.20 5.92
C LEU A 95 4.46 1.43 6.84
N HIS A 96 3.47 2.32 6.72
CA HIS A 96 3.28 3.49 7.60
C HIS A 96 3.26 3.08 9.08
N LEU A 97 2.37 2.15 9.45
CA LEU A 97 2.25 1.67 10.83
C LEU A 97 3.55 1.07 11.41
N LYS A 98 4.37 0.41 10.56
CA LYS A 98 5.67 -0.12 10.98
C LYS A 98 6.71 0.99 11.18
N LEU A 99 6.68 2.03 10.37
CA LEU A 99 7.53 3.20 10.55
C LEU A 99 7.15 3.94 11.83
N ASP A 100 5.86 4.08 12.13
CA ASP A 100 5.39 4.73 13.35
C ASP A 100 5.81 3.99 14.60
N GLU A 101 5.72 2.66 14.61
CA GLU A 101 6.21 1.83 15.72
C GLU A 101 7.73 1.99 15.93
N LEU A 102 8.51 2.05 14.85
CA LEU A 102 9.95 2.31 14.92
C LEU A 102 10.25 3.72 15.45
N LEU A 103 9.45 4.70 15.03
CA LEU A 103 9.55 6.08 15.46
C LEU A 103 9.27 6.19 16.97
N LEU A 104 8.18 5.58 17.44
CA LEU A 104 7.83 5.49 18.86
C LEU A 104 8.88 4.72 19.69
N ALA A 105 9.47 3.66 19.14
CA ALA A 105 10.51 2.87 19.83
C ALA A 105 11.85 3.60 19.94
N VAL A 106 12.13 4.56 19.05
CA VAL A 106 13.30 5.43 19.12
C VAL A 106 13.02 6.56 20.13
N LYS A 107 13.69 6.49 21.29
CA LYS A 107 13.63 7.53 22.33
C LYS A 107 13.90 8.92 21.73
N GLY A 108 12.87 9.76 21.67
CA GLY A 108 12.95 11.16 21.26
C GLY A 108 12.22 11.50 19.96
N ALA A 109 11.54 10.55 19.31
CA ALA A 109 10.70 10.90 18.19
C ALA A 109 9.40 11.57 18.65
N SER A 110 9.08 12.71 18.03
CA SER A 110 7.93 13.52 18.39
C SER A 110 6.64 12.91 17.83
N ASP A 111 5.59 12.82 18.67
CA ASP A 111 4.20 12.45 18.30
C ASP A 111 3.74 13.05 16.96
N SER A 112 4.28 14.21 16.58
CA SER A 112 3.94 14.91 15.35
C SER A 112 4.26 14.18 14.04
N LEU A 113 5.10 13.12 14.04
CA LEU A 113 5.37 12.33 12.82
C LEU A 113 4.47 11.10 12.65
N VAL A 114 3.81 10.65 13.72
CA VAL A 114 3.02 9.40 13.74
C VAL A 114 1.76 9.49 12.88
N ASP A 115 1.22 10.70 12.65
CA ASP A 115 0.05 10.92 11.78
C ASP A 115 0.40 11.74 10.54
N ALA A 116 1.65 11.68 10.07
CA ALA A 116 2.11 12.52 8.95
C ALA A 116 1.35 12.27 7.63
N GLU A 117 0.76 11.09 7.45
CA GLU A 117 -0.10 10.74 6.31
C GLU A 117 -1.46 11.45 6.29
N ASP A 118 -1.96 11.88 7.44
CA ASP A 118 -3.27 12.53 7.59
C ASP A 118 -3.14 14.07 7.58
N LEU A 119 -1.92 14.62 7.49
CA LEU A 119 -1.66 16.05 7.46
C LEU A 119 -1.94 16.67 6.10
N ASP A 120 -2.52 17.87 6.10
CA ASP A 120 -2.66 18.66 4.88
C ASP A 120 -1.28 19.12 4.35
N GLU A 121 -1.18 19.37 3.04
CA GLU A 121 0.06 19.75 2.34
C GLU A 121 0.82 20.94 2.99
N ALA A 122 0.09 21.87 3.63
CA ALA A 122 0.68 22.99 4.34
C ALA A 122 1.31 22.57 5.68
N GLU A 123 0.65 21.68 6.41
CA GLU A 123 1.09 21.15 7.70
C GLU A 123 2.28 20.21 7.50
N LEU A 124 2.23 19.37 6.46
CA LEU A 124 3.30 18.47 6.05
C LEU A 124 4.59 19.25 5.70
N ARG A 125 4.44 20.41 5.04
CA ARG A 125 5.56 21.33 4.77
C ARG A 125 6.12 21.98 6.03
N GLN A 126 5.27 22.40 6.97
CA GLN A 126 5.74 22.95 8.25
C GLN A 126 6.48 21.90 9.07
N LEU A 127 5.98 20.66 9.09
CA LEU A 127 6.63 19.55 9.76
C LEU A 127 7.99 19.26 9.13
N ALA A 128 8.07 19.18 7.80
CA ALA A 128 9.33 18.99 7.07
C ALA A 128 10.36 20.09 7.38
N GLN A 129 9.92 21.36 7.43
CA GLN A 129 10.78 22.49 7.79
C GLN A 129 11.29 22.39 9.24
N HIS A 130 10.43 22.01 10.18
CA HIS A 130 10.81 21.84 11.59
C HIS A 130 11.94 20.80 11.75
N TYR A 131 11.84 19.66 11.06
CA TYR A 131 12.88 18.62 11.10
C TYR A 131 14.15 19.01 10.36
N ALA A 132 14.06 19.75 9.25
CA ALA A 132 15.21 20.28 8.54
C ALA A 132 16.03 21.24 9.44
N ASP A 133 15.35 22.13 10.17
CA ASP A 133 15.98 23.04 11.12
C ASP A 133 16.64 22.28 12.29
N LEU A 134 15.98 21.23 12.79
CA LEU A 134 16.52 20.40 13.87
C LEU A 134 17.79 19.67 13.43
N ALA A 135 17.79 19.08 12.23
CA ALA A 135 18.95 18.41 11.64
C ALA A 135 20.14 19.37 11.48
N HIS A 136 19.89 20.60 11.00
CA HIS A 136 20.92 21.63 10.85
C HIS A 136 21.54 22.03 12.20
N ARG A 137 20.72 22.15 13.26
CA ARG A 137 21.22 22.44 14.62
C ARG A 137 22.06 21.31 15.20
N LEU A 138 21.68 20.06 14.95
CA LEU A 138 22.42 18.88 15.42
C LEU A 138 23.76 18.73 14.69
N GLN A 139 23.79 18.92 13.37
CA GLN A 139 25.05 18.97 12.60
C GLN A 139 25.99 20.07 13.11
N GLY A 140 25.44 21.27 13.38
CA GLY A 140 26.22 22.37 13.96
C GLY A 140 26.75 22.10 15.37
N ARG A 141 26.08 21.24 16.16
CA ARG A 141 26.57 20.80 17.48
C ARG A 141 27.63 19.71 17.37
N LEU A 142 27.45 18.74 16.47
CA LEU A 142 28.42 17.66 16.25
C LEU A 142 29.74 18.21 15.72
N ARG A 143 29.70 19.16 14.79
CA ARG A 143 30.90 19.84 14.27
C ARG A 143 31.67 20.61 15.35
N ARG A 144 30.97 21.24 16.30
CA ARG A 144 31.59 21.94 17.44
C ARG A 144 32.19 20.99 18.49
N ILE A 145 31.72 19.75 18.56
CA ILE A 145 32.30 18.73 19.43
C ILE A 145 33.59 18.21 18.78
N ASP A 146 33.55 17.92 17.47
CA ASP A 146 34.71 17.52 16.68
C ASP A 146 35.84 18.58 16.70
N GLU A 147 35.51 19.87 16.55
CA GLU A 147 36.46 20.98 16.65
C GLU A 147 37.00 21.25 18.07
N ARG A 148 36.37 20.69 19.11
CA ARG A 148 36.79 20.85 20.52
C ARG A 148 37.65 19.68 21.01
N ASP A 149 37.56 18.53 20.34
CA ASP A 149 38.27 17.30 20.66
C ASP A 149 39.51 17.07 19.75
N ALA A 150 39.79 17.99 18.81
CA ALA A 150 40.97 18.05 17.95
C ALA A 150 41.99 19.11 18.42
#